data_AF-A0A660MSQ8-F1
#
_entry.id   AF-A0A660MSQ8-F1
#
_cell.length_a   1.000
_cell.length_b   1.000
_cell.length_c   1.000
_cell.angle_alpha   90.00
_cell.angle_beta   90.00
_cell.angle_gamma   90.00
#
_symmetry.space_group_name_H-M   'P 1'
#
loop_
_entity.id
_entity.type
_entity.pdbx_description
1 polymer ?
#
loop_
_entity_poly.entity_id
_entity_poly.type
_entity_poly.pdbx_seq_one_letter_code
_entity_poly.pdbx_strand_id
1 'polypeptide(L)'
;MEENKVIKNNAVTAYLLFLISVMFLFAKSEPNLNNEFVRKHTKSALLIHLLIIINILVFKTYGLLGSIFIMGYSLNSIVFSSILAILFLMLIFGAYRASKGEYFNIGSIFSAKSSKKLLNVDNDGNFGEKDKLTFVLAYIPFVGQIFASKYSKNENIKEILRLNTFVVFLSCLLFINFYNNLNQVFILIYAIFVAFVGVNLFGKSDLIVINLPKYFSFSELLKLFKVVCKYMKNYISGNFKEFKILEQEQENIQKQDEIDTYNKTKDLPELKGPKKIIYFPIINLFFIFFKENQYQIHIRNALTISFLMIITIILIVFGIIGKNTLILFLFPICYGIGNLGKIYYKIPLIYDIYLMFNGFISFFKRSKKTISEKRKEVKETNFKIETKASEEENTEKHTETRNIQKIKKDKKIKQEENLEEISTEVEDKIEEKSEIEK
;
A
#
# COMPACT_ATOMS: atom_id res chain seq x y z
N MET A 1 -37.90 -29.06 -10.14
CA MET A 1 -36.67 -28.24 -9.95
C MET A 1 -36.32 -27.43 -11.21
N GLU A 2 -36.57 -28.00 -12.39
CA GLU A 2 -36.31 -27.38 -13.71
C GLU A 2 -37.27 -26.21 -14.04
N GLU A 3 -38.56 -26.33 -13.70
CA GLU A 3 -39.56 -25.27 -13.90
C GLU A 3 -39.20 -23.95 -13.21
N ASN A 4 -38.70 -24.02 -11.97
CA ASN A 4 -38.25 -22.85 -11.21
C ASN A 4 -36.98 -22.20 -11.82
N LYS A 5 -36.15 -22.99 -12.54
CA LYS A 5 -34.99 -22.50 -13.28
C LYS A 5 -35.42 -21.76 -14.56
N VAL A 6 -36.41 -22.29 -15.28
CA VAL A 6 -36.97 -21.67 -16.49
C VAL A 6 -37.64 -20.32 -16.17
N ILE A 7 -38.44 -20.26 -15.10
CA ILE A 7 -39.09 -19.01 -14.65
C ILE A 7 -38.06 -17.93 -14.28
N LYS A 8 -36.99 -18.30 -13.55
CA LYS A 8 -35.90 -17.36 -13.21
C LYS A 8 -35.14 -16.88 -14.44
N ASN A 9 -34.83 -17.79 -15.36
CA ASN A 9 -34.14 -17.42 -16.60
C ASN A 9 -34.99 -16.48 -17.45
N ASN A 10 -36.29 -16.70 -17.58
CA ASN A 10 -37.20 -15.80 -18.28
C ASN A 10 -37.24 -14.40 -17.65
N ALA A 11 -37.24 -14.32 -16.32
CA ALA A 11 -37.17 -13.04 -15.59
C ALA A 11 -35.81 -12.32 -15.77
N VAL A 12 -34.70 -13.05 -15.87
CA VAL A 12 -33.37 -12.50 -16.19
C VAL A 12 -33.34 -11.95 -17.62
N THR A 13 -33.83 -12.75 -18.58
CA THR A 13 -33.89 -12.40 -20.01
C THR A 13 -34.67 -11.11 -20.25
N ALA A 14 -35.68 -10.83 -19.42
CA ALA A 14 -36.46 -9.60 -19.53
C ALA A 14 -35.61 -8.31 -19.41
N TYR A 15 -34.50 -8.35 -18.67
CA TYR A 15 -33.59 -7.20 -18.50
C TYR A 15 -32.53 -7.10 -19.61
N LEU A 16 -32.27 -8.19 -20.34
CA LEU A 16 -31.21 -8.25 -21.34
C LEU A 16 -31.74 -8.02 -22.76
N LEU A 17 -32.97 -8.46 -23.04
CA LEU A 17 -33.58 -8.38 -24.37
C LEU A 17 -34.66 -7.30 -24.41
N PHE A 18 -34.24 -6.09 -24.75
CA PHE A 18 -35.17 -4.99 -25.02
C PHE A 18 -36.10 -5.33 -26.20
N LEU A 19 -37.36 -4.86 -26.17
CA LEU A 19 -38.46 -5.13 -27.11
C LEU A 19 -39.00 -6.57 -27.14
N ILE A 20 -38.14 -7.58 -27.14
CA ILE A 20 -38.56 -9.00 -27.13
C ILE A 20 -39.25 -9.35 -25.81
N SER A 21 -38.72 -8.84 -24.70
CA SER A 21 -39.27 -9.03 -23.36
C SER A 21 -40.68 -8.46 -23.17
N VAL A 22 -41.09 -7.44 -23.94
CA VAL A 22 -42.44 -6.87 -23.90
C VAL A 22 -43.49 -7.90 -24.29
N MET A 23 -43.15 -8.80 -25.22
CA MET A 23 -44.03 -9.88 -25.64
C MET A 23 -44.40 -10.82 -24.48
N PHE A 24 -43.57 -10.90 -23.44
CA PHE A 24 -43.85 -11.74 -22.25
C PHE A 24 -45.08 -11.22 -21.48
N LEU A 25 -45.41 -9.92 -21.58
CA LEU A 25 -46.61 -9.35 -20.97
C LEU A 25 -47.90 -9.73 -21.70
N PHE A 26 -47.80 -10.16 -22.96
CA PHE A 26 -48.91 -10.52 -23.83
C PHE A 26 -49.06 -12.04 -24.01
N ALA A 27 -48.05 -12.83 -23.65
CA ALA A 27 -48.04 -14.29 -23.71
C ALA A 27 -48.87 -14.95 -22.58
N LYS A 28 -50.18 -14.65 -22.54
CA LYS A 28 -51.10 -15.15 -21.50
C LYS A 28 -51.28 -16.68 -21.49
N SER A 29 -51.08 -17.32 -22.65
CA SER A 29 -51.21 -18.77 -22.83
C SER A 29 -50.04 -19.56 -22.26
N GLU A 30 -48.86 -18.94 -22.04
CA GLU A 30 -47.68 -19.67 -21.59
C GLU A 30 -47.41 -19.57 -20.09
N PRO A 31 -47.48 -20.68 -19.33
CA PRO A 31 -47.44 -20.66 -17.88
C PRO A 31 -46.09 -20.14 -17.32
N ASN A 32 -44.99 -20.41 -18.04
CA ASN A 32 -43.64 -19.97 -17.65
C ASN A 32 -43.38 -18.47 -17.89
N LEU A 33 -44.22 -17.80 -18.69
CA LEU A 33 -44.13 -16.37 -18.99
C LEU A 33 -45.23 -15.56 -18.30
N ASN A 34 -46.43 -16.16 -18.17
CA ASN A 34 -47.56 -15.57 -17.45
C ASN A 34 -47.42 -15.67 -15.92
N ASN A 35 -46.34 -16.28 -15.43
CA ASN A 35 -46.01 -16.30 -14.00
C ASN A 35 -45.87 -14.88 -13.43
N GLU A 36 -46.44 -14.64 -12.25
CA GLU A 36 -46.43 -13.32 -11.58
C GLU A 36 -45.01 -12.76 -11.39
N PHE A 37 -44.04 -13.63 -11.08
CA PHE A 37 -42.63 -13.27 -10.91
C PHE A 37 -42.05 -12.70 -12.21
N VAL A 38 -42.19 -13.42 -13.31
CA VAL A 38 -41.70 -12.99 -14.63
C VAL A 38 -42.38 -11.68 -15.04
N ARG A 39 -43.70 -11.59 -14.90
CA ARG A 39 -44.46 -10.38 -15.27
C ARG A 39 -44.05 -9.14 -14.48
N LYS A 40 -43.76 -9.26 -13.18
CA LYS A 40 -43.25 -8.13 -12.38
C LYS A 40 -41.86 -7.70 -12.83
N HIS A 41 -40.95 -8.64 -13.07
CA HIS A 41 -39.61 -8.32 -13.57
C HIS A 41 -39.65 -7.71 -14.98
N THR A 42 -40.52 -8.21 -15.86
CA THR A 42 -40.71 -7.64 -17.20
C THR A 42 -41.24 -6.21 -17.16
N LYS A 43 -42.19 -5.89 -16.28
CA LYS A 43 -42.67 -4.50 -16.10
C LYS A 43 -41.56 -3.56 -15.63
N SER A 44 -40.76 -3.98 -14.65
CA SER A 44 -39.61 -3.21 -14.17
C SER A 44 -38.55 -3.02 -15.27
N ALA A 45 -38.18 -4.09 -15.97
CA ALA A 45 -37.25 -4.02 -17.09
C ALA A 45 -37.75 -3.07 -18.18
N LEU A 46 -39.04 -3.17 -18.58
CA LEU A 46 -39.64 -2.29 -19.58
C LEU A 46 -39.55 -0.81 -19.18
N LEU A 47 -39.83 -0.48 -17.92
CA LEU A 47 -39.71 0.89 -17.42
C LEU A 47 -38.27 1.42 -17.53
N ILE A 48 -37.27 0.61 -17.15
CA ILE A 48 -35.86 1.02 -17.26
C ILE A 48 -35.47 1.26 -18.71
N HIS A 49 -35.86 0.38 -19.62
CA HIS A 49 -35.56 0.57 -21.03
C HIS A 49 -36.28 1.78 -21.64
N LEU A 50 -37.53 2.06 -21.23
CA LEU A 50 -38.25 3.28 -21.62
C LEU A 50 -37.51 4.53 -21.14
N LEU A 51 -36.99 4.52 -19.90
CA LEU A 51 -36.15 5.61 -19.38
C LEU A 51 -34.84 5.76 -20.17
N ILE A 52 -34.26 4.67 -20.66
CA ILE A 52 -33.09 4.71 -21.57
C ILE A 52 -33.46 5.41 -22.88
N ILE A 53 -34.61 5.06 -23.48
CA ILE A 53 -35.10 5.73 -24.71
C ILE A 53 -35.35 7.21 -24.45
N ILE A 54 -36.02 7.57 -23.35
CA ILE A 54 -36.28 8.96 -22.98
C ILE A 54 -34.96 9.72 -22.81
N ASN A 55 -33.97 9.13 -22.14
CA ASN A 55 -32.64 9.73 -21.99
C ASN A 55 -31.95 9.96 -23.36
N ILE A 56 -32.08 9.01 -24.29
CA ILE A 56 -31.59 9.17 -25.67
C ILE A 56 -32.31 10.31 -26.38
N LEU A 57 -33.65 10.35 -26.35
CA LEU A 57 -34.42 11.40 -27.03
C LEU A 57 -34.10 12.79 -26.45
N VAL A 58 -34.17 12.95 -25.14
CA VAL A 58 -34.00 14.23 -24.45
C VAL A 58 -32.59 14.79 -24.64
N PHE A 59 -31.57 13.98 -24.39
CA PHE A 59 -30.19 14.48 -24.39
C PHE A 59 -29.50 14.24 -25.73
N LYS A 60 -29.64 13.09 -26.39
CA LYS A 60 -28.96 12.86 -27.67
C LYS A 60 -29.68 13.52 -28.85
N THR A 61 -31.01 13.50 -28.90
CA THR A 61 -31.77 14.03 -30.05
C THR A 61 -32.10 15.52 -29.91
N TYR A 62 -32.64 15.95 -28.77
CA TYR A 62 -33.01 17.37 -28.56
C TYR A 62 -31.86 18.23 -28.03
N GLY A 63 -30.82 17.62 -27.47
CA GLY A 63 -29.63 18.35 -27.03
C GLY A 63 -29.93 19.46 -26.01
N LEU A 64 -30.85 19.22 -25.08
CA LEU A 64 -31.48 20.23 -24.21
C LEU A 64 -30.48 21.08 -23.39
N LEU A 65 -29.25 20.57 -23.22
CA LEU A 65 -28.13 21.24 -22.52
C LEU A 65 -26.86 21.34 -23.39
N GLY A 66 -26.99 21.22 -24.72
CA GLY A 66 -25.87 21.04 -25.66
C GLY A 66 -24.99 22.27 -25.85
N SER A 67 -25.49 23.45 -25.47
CA SER A 67 -24.76 24.72 -25.54
C SER A 67 -23.82 24.97 -24.37
N ILE A 68 -23.97 24.21 -23.28
CA ILE A 68 -23.15 24.36 -22.08
C ILE A 68 -22.02 23.34 -22.14
N PHE A 69 -20.77 23.81 -22.12
CA PHE A 69 -19.60 22.95 -22.16
C PHE A 69 -18.90 22.95 -20.80
N ILE A 70 -18.58 21.75 -20.33
CA ILE A 70 -17.79 21.53 -19.13
C ILE A 70 -16.62 20.64 -19.54
N MET A 71 -15.42 21.21 -19.56
CA MET A 71 -14.16 20.49 -19.80
C MET A 71 -14.07 19.87 -21.21
N GLY A 72 -14.50 20.63 -22.22
CA GLY A 72 -14.48 20.20 -23.63
C GLY A 72 -15.60 19.22 -24.02
N TYR A 73 -16.34 18.70 -23.05
CA TYR A 73 -17.54 17.88 -23.28
C TYR A 73 -18.79 18.72 -23.07
N SER A 74 -19.80 18.53 -23.91
CA SER A 74 -21.10 19.17 -23.67
C SER A 74 -21.70 18.61 -22.37
N LEU A 75 -22.26 19.48 -21.52
CA LEU A 75 -22.97 19.11 -20.30
C LEU A 75 -24.06 18.09 -20.62
N ASN A 76 -24.70 18.25 -21.78
CA ASN A 76 -25.61 17.28 -22.37
C ASN A 76 -25.01 15.87 -22.50
N SER A 77 -23.80 15.73 -23.04
CA SER A 77 -23.08 14.44 -23.13
C SER A 77 -22.75 13.86 -21.76
N ILE A 78 -22.40 14.70 -20.78
CA ILE A 78 -22.07 14.28 -19.41
C ILE A 78 -23.31 13.73 -18.70
N VAL A 79 -24.41 14.50 -18.71
CA VAL A 79 -25.69 14.12 -18.09
C VAL A 79 -26.25 12.86 -18.77
N PHE A 80 -26.25 12.83 -20.10
CA PHE A 80 -26.65 11.66 -20.88
C PHE A 80 -25.91 10.40 -20.44
N SER A 81 -24.58 10.45 -20.41
CA SER A 81 -23.73 9.29 -20.09
C SER A 81 -23.91 8.84 -18.63
N SER A 82 -24.09 9.79 -17.71
CA SER A 82 -24.28 9.50 -16.28
C SER A 82 -25.61 8.80 -16.02
N ILE A 83 -26.70 9.32 -16.60
CA ILE A 83 -28.03 8.69 -16.49
C ILE A 83 -28.02 7.31 -17.16
N LEU A 84 -27.38 7.20 -18.33
CA LEU A 84 -27.27 5.94 -19.05
C LEU A 84 -26.52 4.87 -18.23
N ALA A 85 -25.40 5.25 -17.60
CA ALA A 85 -24.64 4.34 -16.73
C ALA A 85 -25.47 3.84 -15.54
N ILE A 86 -26.24 4.72 -14.89
CA ILE A 86 -27.15 4.35 -13.78
C ILE A 86 -28.22 3.37 -14.26
N LEU A 87 -28.85 3.64 -15.40
CA LEU A 87 -29.90 2.77 -15.95
C LEU A 87 -29.35 1.40 -16.36
N PHE A 88 -28.14 1.33 -16.91
CA PHE A 88 -27.47 0.06 -17.19
C PHE A 88 -27.16 -0.75 -15.92
N LEU A 89 -26.68 -0.08 -14.87
CA LEU A 89 -26.48 -0.72 -13.57
C LEU A 89 -27.80 -1.25 -12.99
N MET A 90 -28.92 -0.54 -13.19
CA MET A 90 -30.24 -1.02 -12.79
C MET A 90 -30.71 -2.25 -13.57
N LEU A 91 -30.40 -2.34 -14.87
CA LEU A 91 -30.67 -3.55 -15.65
C LEU A 91 -29.89 -4.76 -15.13
N ILE A 92 -28.58 -4.59 -14.90
CA ILE A 92 -27.72 -5.66 -14.38
C ILE A 92 -28.15 -6.08 -12.97
N PHE A 93 -28.47 -5.13 -12.11
CA PHE A 93 -28.92 -5.41 -10.75
C PHE A 93 -30.30 -6.09 -10.71
N GLY A 94 -31.23 -5.68 -11.59
CA GLY A 94 -32.52 -6.34 -11.77
C GLY A 94 -32.39 -7.78 -12.26
N ALA A 95 -31.48 -8.03 -13.21
CA ALA A 95 -31.12 -9.37 -13.68
C ALA A 95 -30.50 -10.23 -12.57
N TYR A 96 -29.59 -9.65 -11.76
CA TYR A 96 -29.01 -10.33 -10.62
C TYR A 96 -30.07 -10.76 -9.59
N ARG A 97 -30.99 -9.86 -9.20
CA ARG A 97 -32.11 -10.16 -8.30
C ARG A 97 -33.02 -11.27 -8.87
N ALA A 98 -33.33 -11.20 -10.17
CA ALA A 98 -34.11 -12.23 -10.86
C ALA A 98 -33.43 -13.61 -10.80
N SER A 99 -32.10 -13.68 -11.00
CA SER A 99 -31.34 -14.94 -10.91
C SER A 99 -31.37 -15.57 -9.50
N LYS A 100 -31.48 -14.74 -8.46
CA LYS A 100 -31.63 -15.18 -7.06
C LYS A 100 -33.07 -15.57 -6.72
N GLY A 101 -34.04 -15.27 -7.58
CA GLY A 101 -35.47 -15.49 -7.33
C GLY A 101 -36.10 -14.40 -6.44
N GLU A 102 -35.48 -13.22 -6.41
CA GLU A 102 -35.93 -12.10 -5.58
C GLU A 102 -36.64 -11.05 -6.43
N TYR A 103 -37.78 -10.54 -5.95
CA TYR A 103 -38.50 -9.47 -6.65
C TYR A 103 -37.68 -8.19 -6.73
N PHE A 104 -37.80 -7.51 -7.87
CA PHE A 104 -37.16 -6.22 -8.11
C PHE A 104 -38.19 -5.11 -8.34
N ASN A 105 -38.20 -4.13 -7.43
CA ASN A 105 -39.00 -2.92 -7.57
C ASN A 105 -38.05 -1.71 -7.74
N ILE A 106 -38.21 -0.94 -8.82
CA ILE A 106 -37.42 0.28 -9.05
C ILE A 106 -37.61 1.28 -7.92
N GLY A 107 -38.82 1.36 -7.37
CA GLY A 107 -39.14 2.13 -6.18
C GLY A 107 -38.34 1.71 -4.95
N SER A 108 -37.79 0.49 -4.89
CA SER A 108 -36.94 0.01 -3.80
C SER A 108 -35.46 0.42 -3.89
N ILE A 109 -35.00 0.86 -5.06
CA ILE A 109 -33.67 1.48 -5.23
C ILE A 109 -33.73 2.96 -4.87
N PHE A 110 -34.82 3.64 -5.27
CA PHE A 110 -35.07 5.05 -4.96
C PHE A 110 -35.69 5.27 -3.58
N SER A 111 -36.40 4.28 -3.02
CA SER A 111 -36.55 4.18 -1.59
C SER A 111 -35.17 3.80 -1.10
N ALA A 112 -34.41 4.80 -0.63
CA ALA A 112 -33.40 4.52 0.37
C ALA A 112 -34.08 3.61 1.39
N LYS A 113 -33.76 2.31 1.39
CA LYS A 113 -34.14 1.38 2.44
C LYS A 113 -33.79 2.14 3.70
N SER A 114 -34.81 2.56 4.43
CA SER A 114 -34.72 3.69 5.34
C SER A 114 -33.41 3.62 6.09
N SER A 115 -32.65 4.71 6.08
CA SER A 115 -31.70 5.00 7.15
C SER A 115 -32.26 4.37 8.42
N LYS A 116 -31.49 3.50 9.07
CA LYS A 116 -31.76 3.07 10.46
C LYS A 116 -32.27 4.34 11.16
N LYS A 117 -33.52 4.31 11.68
CA LYS A 117 -34.34 5.44 12.19
C LYS A 117 -33.59 6.77 12.22
N LEU A 118 -34.16 7.86 11.68
CA LEU A 118 -33.82 9.22 12.12
C LEU A 118 -33.71 9.16 13.64
N LEU A 119 -32.47 9.14 14.14
CA LEU A 119 -32.23 8.98 15.57
C LEU A 119 -32.56 10.35 16.09
N ASN A 120 -33.74 10.46 16.70
CA ASN A 120 -34.14 11.65 17.39
C ASN A 120 -33.20 11.76 18.58
N VAL A 121 -32.16 12.58 18.41
CA VAL A 121 -31.02 12.76 19.31
C VAL A 121 -31.48 13.07 20.74
N ASP A 122 -32.66 13.65 20.89
CA ASP A 122 -33.21 14.06 22.18
C ASP A 122 -33.81 12.88 22.98
N ASN A 123 -34.14 11.75 22.34
CA ASN A 123 -34.76 10.59 23.01
C ASN A 123 -33.78 9.48 23.44
N ASP A 124 -32.62 9.35 22.79
CA ASP A 124 -31.67 8.24 23.03
C ASP A 124 -30.42 8.65 23.85
N GLY A 125 -30.47 9.83 24.46
CA GLY A 125 -29.42 10.37 25.33
C GLY A 125 -28.88 11.69 24.81
N ASN A 126 -29.02 12.75 25.62
CA ASN A 126 -28.57 14.12 25.40
C ASN A 126 -27.24 14.23 24.61
N PHE A 127 -27.28 14.28 23.28
CA PHE A 127 -26.13 14.73 22.51
C PHE A 127 -26.16 16.26 22.47
N GLY A 128 -25.23 16.88 23.21
CA GLY A 128 -25.09 18.33 23.21
C GLY A 128 -24.63 18.86 21.84
N GLU A 129 -24.65 20.18 21.65
CA GLU A 129 -24.19 20.84 20.41
C GLU A 129 -22.78 20.41 19.99
N LYS A 130 -21.91 20.12 20.98
CA LYS A 130 -20.55 19.62 20.76
C LYS A 130 -20.53 18.25 20.06
N ASP A 131 -21.47 17.38 20.38
CA ASP A 131 -21.57 16.06 19.75
C ASP A 131 -22.18 16.20 18.35
N LYS A 132 -23.19 17.06 18.18
CA LYS A 132 -23.75 17.41 16.86
C LYS A 132 -22.67 17.94 15.92
N LEU A 133 -21.82 18.85 16.41
CA LEU A 133 -20.67 19.34 15.66
C LEU A 133 -19.66 18.23 15.34
N THR A 134 -19.41 17.32 16.28
CA THR A 134 -18.52 16.18 16.06
C THR A 134 -19.03 15.27 14.94
N PHE A 135 -20.34 15.01 14.88
CA PHE A 135 -20.93 14.22 13.80
C PHE A 135 -20.71 14.88 12.44
N VAL A 136 -20.94 16.19 12.32
CA VAL A 136 -20.69 16.92 11.06
C VAL A 136 -19.21 16.90 10.67
N LEU A 137 -18.31 17.15 11.63
CA LEU A 137 -16.87 17.09 11.39
C LEU A 137 -16.39 15.68 10.98
N ALA A 138 -17.07 14.62 11.43
CA ALA A 138 -16.78 13.25 11.04
C ALA A 138 -17.06 12.96 9.55
N TYR A 139 -17.94 13.73 8.90
CA TYR A 139 -18.15 13.64 7.46
C TYR A 139 -17.08 14.39 6.65
N ILE A 140 -16.33 15.33 7.23
CA ILE A 140 -15.35 16.11 6.44
C ILE A 140 -14.20 15.20 5.98
N PRO A 141 -13.86 15.13 4.67
CA PRO A 141 -12.76 14.32 4.16
C PRO A 141 -11.45 14.55 4.92
N PHE A 142 -10.72 13.48 5.23
CA PHE A 142 -9.50 13.45 6.06
C PHE A 142 -9.68 13.83 7.54
N VAL A 143 -10.43 14.90 7.82
CA VAL A 143 -10.72 15.38 9.18
C VAL A 143 -11.48 14.33 9.98
N GLY A 144 -12.46 13.65 9.37
CA GLY A 144 -13.24 12.61 10.04
C GLY A 144 -12.37 11.51 10.64
N GLN A 145 -11.30 11.12 9.96
CA GLN A 145 -10.38 10.07 10.41
C GLN A 145 -9.67 10.42 11.74
N ILE A 146 -9.56 11.70 12.08
CA ILE A 146 -9.01 12.15 13.37
C ILE A 146 -9.95 11.75 14.53
N PHE A 147 -11.26 11.67 14.28
CA PHE A 147 -12.25 11.31 15.29
C PHE A 147 -12.46 9.78 15.43
N ALA A 148 -11.86 8.98 14.55
CA ALA A 148 -12.09 7.54 14.48
C ALA A 148 -11.76 6.76 15.75
N SER A 149 -10.68 7.13 16.45
CA SER A 149 -10.29 6.43 17.69
C SER A 149 -11.12 6.86 18.89
N LYS A 150 -11.43 8.17 18.99
CA LYS A 150 -12.10 8.78 20.14
C LYS A 150 -13.54 8.31 20.27
N TYR A 151 -14.18 8.01 19.14
CA TYR A 151 -15.57 7.58 19.07
C TYR A 151 -15.71 6.13 18.60
N SER A 152 -14.66 5.31 18.78
CA SER A 152 -14.67 3.90 18.37
C SER A 152 -15.72 3.03 19.09
N LYS A 153 -16.45 3.58 20.07
CA LYS A 153 -17.58 2.92 20.74
C LYS A 153 -18.94 3.32 20.15
N ASN A 154 -19.04 4.49 19.50
CA ASN A 154 -20.30 4.98 18.92
C ASN A 154 -20.53 4.37 17.54
N GLU A 155 -21.59 3.57 17.38
CA GLU A 155 -21.91 2.90 16.11
C GLU A 155 -22.20 3.89 14.97
N ASN A 156 -22.88 5.00 15.26
CA ASN A 156 -23.25 5.99 14.24
C ASN A 156 -21.99 6.66 13.66
N ILE A 157 -21.05 7.03 14.54
CA ILE A 157 -19.78 7.61 14.08
C ILE A 157 -18.98 6.60 13.26
N LYS A 158 -19.02 5.30 13.58
CA LYS A 158 -18.36 4.27 12.75
C LYS A 158 -18.91 4.24 11.33
N GLU A 159 -20.24 4.29 11.17
CA GLU A 159 -20.85 4.28 9.83
C GLU A 159 -20.49 5.55 9.04
N ILE A 160 -20.52 6.72 9.69
CA ILE A 160 -20.09 7.99 9.09
C ILE A 160 -18.64 7.90 8.60
N LEU A 161 -17.76 7.32 9.41
CA LEU A 161 -16.35 7.16 9.07
C LEU A 161 -16.13 6.16 7.93
N ARG A 162 -16.98 5.13 7.78
CA ARG A 162 -16.94 4.25 6.60
C ARG A 162 -17.28 5.01 5.33
N LEU A 163 -18.34 5.84 5.37
CA LEU A 163 -18.71 6.69 4.24
C LEU A 163 -17.60 7.68 3.91
N ASN A 164 -17.05 8.35 4.93
CA ASN A 164 -15.92 9.26 4.76
C ASN A 164 -14.71 8.56 4.14
N THR A 165 -14.36 7.36 4.61
CA THR A 165 -13.24 6.56 4.06
C THR A 165 -13.47 6.22 2.60
N PHE A 166 -14.68 5.78 2.24
CA PHE A 166 -15.05 5.49 0.86
C PHE A 166 -14.95 6.72 -0.04
N VAL A 167 -15.49 7.85 0.41
CA VAL A 167 -15.46 9.11 -0.34
C VAL A 167 -14.03 9.62 -0.52
N VAL A 168 -13.22 9.62 0.55
CA VAL A 168 -11.80 9.99 0.49
C VAL A 168 -11.04 9.09 -0.47
N PHE A 169 -11.27 7.78 -0.41
CA PHE A 169 -10.60 6.82 -1.30
C PHE A 169 -10.94 7.10 -2.78
N LEU A 170 -12.23 7.25 -3.10
CA LEU A 170 -12.66 7.54 -4.46
C LEU A 170 -12.13 8.90 -4.94
N SER A 171 -12.15 9.91 -4.06
CA SER A 171 -11.62 11.24 -4.37
C SER A 171 -10.12 11.22 -4.66
N CYS A 172 -9.33 10.53 -3.84
CA CYS A 172 -7.89 10.33 -4.07
C CYS A 172 -7.64 9.61 -5.39
N LEU A 173 -8.42 8.58 -5.72
CA LEU A 173 -8.26 7.83 -6.96
C LEU A 173 -8.54 8.71 -8.19
N LEU A 174 -9.60 9.52 -8.15
CA LEU A 174 -9.90 10.47 -9.23
C LEU A 174 -8.81 11.54 -9.37
N PHE A 175 -8.30 12.06 -8.25
CA PHE A 175 -7.24 13.06 -8.23
C PHE A 175 -5.91 12.55 -8.78
N ILE A 176 -5.51 11.33 -8.41
CA ILE A 176 -4.26 10.70 -8.87
C ILE A 176 -4.30 10.44 -10.38
N ASN A 177 -5.46 10.06 -10.92
CA ASN A 177 -5.65 9.77 -12.34
C ASN A 177 -6.00 11.03 -13.18
N PHE A 178 -5.77 12.24 -12.66
CA PHE A 178 -6.00 13.51 -13.35
C PHE A 178 -7.47 13.80 -13.74
N TYR A 179 -8.44 13.10 -13.15
CA TYR A 179 -9.87 13.41 -13.28
C TYR A 179 -10.31 14.49 -12.28
N ASN A 180 -9.52 15.57 -12.13
CA ASN A 180 -9.73 16.64 -11.13
C ASN A 180 -11.13 17.23 -11.16
N ASN A 181 -11.58 17.41 -12.39
CA ASN A 181 -12.88 17.80 -12.85
C ASN A 181 -14.04 16.97 -12.28
N LEU A 182 -13.99 15.65 -12.48
CA LEU A 182 -14.97 14.71 -11.94
C LEU A 182 -14.87 14.65 -10.41
N ASN A 183 -13.64 14.75 -9.87
CA ASN A 183 -13.40 14.81 -8.44
C ASN A 183 -14.07 16.04 -7.79
N GLN A 184 -13.99 17.21 -8.42
CA GLN A 184 -14.64 18.44 -7.95
C GLN A 184 -16.17 18.28 -7.89
N VAL A 185 -16.79 17.74 -8.94
CA VAL A 185 -18.24 17.47 -8.97
C VAL A 185 -18.62 16.47 -7.89
N PHE A 186 -17.85 15.40 -7.73
CA PHE A 186 -18.07 14.39 -6.71
C PHE A 186 -17.96 14.97 -5.28
N ILE A 187 -16.92 15.76 -5.00
CA ILE A 187 -16.75 16.46 -3.72
C ILE A 187 -17.89 17.46 -3.48
N LEU A 188 -18.35 18.19 -4.51
CA LEU A 188 -19.45 19.13 -4.40
C LEU A 188 -20.76 18.43 -4.01
N ILE A 189 -21.11 17.34 -4.70
CA ILE A 189 -22.29 16.52 -4.36
C ILE A 189 -22.19 16.03 -2.92
N TYR A 190 -21.00 15.57 -2.51
CA TYR A 190 -20.77 15.14 -1.13
C TYR A 190 -20.91 16.29 -0.13
N ALA A 191 -20.39 17.48 -0.44
CA ALA A 191 -20.49 18.67 0.42
C ALA A 191 -21.95 19.11 0.61
N ILE A 192 -22.76 19.07 -0.46
CA ILE A 192 -24.22 19.32 -0.39
C ILE A 192 -24.88 18.31 0.54
N PHE A 193 -24.53 17.02 0.42
CA PHE A 193 -25.02 15.98 1.33
C PHE A 193 -24.63 16.25 2.79
N VAL A 194 -23.37 16.62 3.07
CA VAL A 194 -22.92 16.95 4.44
C VAL A 194 -23.65 18.17 5.01
N ALA A 195 -23.86 19.21 4.19
CA ALA A 195 -24.64 20.38 4.59
C ALA A 195 -26.09 19.99 4.94
N PHE A 196 -26.71 19.13 4.12
CA PHE A 196 -28.04 18.60 4.38
C PHE A 196 -28.11 17.78 5.69
N VAL A 197 -27.10 16.94 5.97
CA VAL A 197 -27.01 16.23 7.26
C VAL A 197 -26.89 17.24 8.42
N GLY A 198 -26.05 18.26 8.29
CA GLY A 198 -25.88 19.30 9.29
C GLY A 198 -27.18 20.05 9.61
N VAL A 199 -27.89 20.53 8.59
CA VAL A 199 -29.17 21.24 8.76
C VAL A 199 -30.20 20.37 9.48
N ASN A 200 -30.32 19.09 9.13
CA ASN A 200 -31.25 18.19 9.83
C ASN A 200 -30.83 17.92 11.28
N LEU A 201 -29.52 17.76 11.53
CA LEU A 201 -29.01 17.47 12.87
C LEU A 201 -29.17 18.66 13.83
N PHE A 202 -28.92 19.88 13.37
CA PHE A 202 -29.08 21.09 14.17
C PHE A 202 -30.52 21.58 14.25
N GLY A 203 -31.29 21.48 13.15
CA GLY A 203 -32.66 21.99 13.10
C GLY A 203 -33.73 21.02 13.62
N LYS A 204 -33.52 19.71 13.50
CA LYS A 204 -34.51 18.68 13.85
C LYS A 204 -33.98 17.60 14.80
N SER A 205 -32.74 17.73 15.29
CA SER A 205 -32.09 16.68 16.10
C SER A 205 -32.04 15.32 15.40
N ASP A 206 -32.04 15.31 14.06
CA ASP A 206 -32.14 14.10 13.25
C ASP A 206 -30.81 13.79 12.53
N LEU A 207 -30.27 12.58 12.74
CA LEU A 207 -29.04 12.13 12.08
C LEU A 207 -29.33 11.18 10.91
N ILE A 208 -28.81 11.53 9.72
CA ILE A 208 -28.95 10.72 8.50
C ILE A 208 -27.65 9.94 8.24
N VAL A 209 -27.70 8.63 8.41
CA VAL A 209 -26.54 7.75 8.23
C VAL A 209 -26.76 6.80 7.05
N ILE A 210 -25.76 6.74 6.15
CA ILE A 210 -25.70 5.75 5.06
C ILE A 210 -24.95 4.53 5.59
N ASN A 211 -25.61 3.37 5.58
CA ASN A 211 -25.00 2.12 6.03
C ASN A 211 -24.12 1.53 4.92
N LEU A 212 -22.83 1.37 5.20
CA LEU A 212 -21.88 0.75 4.28
C LEU A 212 -21.32 -0.55 4.89
N PRO A 213 -20.99 -1.55 4.04
CA PRO A 213 -20.36 -2.78 4.50
C PRO A 213 -19.14 -2.53 5.40
N LYS A 214 -18.96 -3.39 6.42
CA LYS A 214 -17.86 -3.27 7.42
C LYS A 214 -16.47 -3.16 6.80
N TYR A 215 -16.27 -3.77 5.63
CA TYR A 215 -15.02 -3.77 4.87
C TYR A 215 -14.58 -2.38 4.38
N PHE A 216 -15.46 -1.38 4.38
CA PHE A 216 -15.10 0.01 4.07
C PHE A 216 -14.47 0.76 5.25
N SER A 217 -14.30 0.12 6.41
CA SER A 217 -13.48 0.67 7.48
C SER A 217 -12.00 0.35 7.23
N PHE A 218 -11.13 1.35 7.38
CA PHE A 218 -9.71 1.22 7.07
C PHE A 218 -9.01 0.07 7.82
N SER A 219 -9.31 -0.08 9.11
CA SER A 219 -8.74 -1.15 9.95
C SER A 219 -9.12 -2.55 9.45
N GLU A 220 -10.39 -2.75 9.07
CA GLU A 220 -10.87 -4.04 8.55
C GLU A 220 -10.33 -4.30 7.14
N LEU A 221 -10.25 -3.28 6.28
CA LEU A 221 -9.71 -3.41 4.94
C LEU A 221 -8.25 -3.92 4.96
N LEU A 222 -7.43 -3.37 5.86
CA LEU A 222 -6.04 -3.80 6.03
C LEU A 222 -5.92 -5.19 6.67
N LYS A 223 -6.78 -5.51 7.63
CA LYS A 223 -6.86 -6.86 8.21
C LYS A 223 -7.21 -7.88 7.13
N LEU A 224 -8.24 -7.61 6.34
CA LEU A 224 -8.69 -8.47 5.25
C LEU A 224 -7.59 -8.67 4.21
N PHE A 225 -6.89 -7.59 3.84
CA PHE A 225 -5.73 -7.67 2.95
C PHE A 225 -4.66 -8.62 3.49
N LYS A 226 -4.30 -8.54 4.78
CA LYS A 226 -3.35 -9.48 5.40
C LYS A 226 -3.84 -10.93 5.37
N VAL A 227 -5.12 -11.15 5.66
CA VAL A 227 -5.72 -12.50 5.62
C VAL A 227 -5.69 -13.05 4.20
N VAL A 228 -6.01 -12.23 3.19
CA VAL A 228 -5.93 -12.59 1.76
C VAL A 228 -4.50 -12.95 1.37
N CYS A 229 -3.49 -12.16 1.74
CA CYS A 229 -2.09 -12.48 1.47
C CYS A 229 -1.67 -13.81 2.11
N LYS A 230 -2.07 -14.07 3.37
CA LYS A 230 -1.83 -15.36 4.04
C LYS A 230 -2.54 -16.52 3.35
N TYR A 231 -3.80 -16.32 2.98
CA TYR A 231 -4.61 -17.31 2.29
C TYR A 231 -3.98 -17.68 0.94
N MET A 232 -3.54 -16.70 0.15
CA MET A 232 -2.80 -16.92 -1.09
C MET A 232 -1.50 -17.70 -0.85
N LYS A 233 -0.71 -17.32 0.15
CA LYS A 233 0.53 -18.03 0.50
C LYS A 233 0.25 -19.50 0.86
N ASN A 234 -0.76 -19.73 1.69
CA ASN A 234 -1.18 -21.06 2.13
C ASN A 234 -1.65 -21.92 0.95
N TYR A 235 -2.45 -21.33 0.05
CA TYR A 235 -2.88 -21.98 -1.19
C TYR A 235 -1.69 -22.39 -2.07
N ILE A 236 -0.73 -21.48 -2.31
CA ILE A 236 0.47 -21.77 -3.11
C ILE A 236 1.34 -22.84 -2.43
N SER A 237 1.43 -22.83 -1.10
CA SER A 237 2.25 -23.79 -0.34
C SER A 237 1.60 -25.17 -0.15
N GLY A 238 0.38 -25.40 -0.64
CA GLY A 238 -0.36 -26.65 -0.42
C GLY A 238 -0.95 -26.83 0.99
N ASN A 239 -0.57 -25.99 1.96
CA ASN A 239 -1.10 -25.99 3.33
C ASN A 239 -2.40 -25.18 3.42
N PHE A 240 -3.44 -25.66 2.73
CA PHE A 240 -4.73 -24.97 2.70
C PHE A 240 -5.33 -24.83 4.11
N LYS A 241 -5.71 -23.60 4.45
CA LYS A 241 -6.51 -23.29 5.64
C LYS A 241 -7.71 -22.48 5.19
N GLU A 242 -8.87 -22.75 5.78
CA GLU A 242 -10.07 -21.97 5.51
C GLU A 242 -9.87 -20.49 5.87
N PHE A 243 -10.44 -19.60 5.05
CA PHE A 243 -10.33 -18.15 5.23
C PHE A 243 -10.80 -17.70 6.62
N LYS A 244 -11.88 -18.29 7.14
CA LYS A 244 -12.45 -17.97 8.46
C LYS A 244 -11.49 -18.29 9.61
N ILE A 245 -10.73 -19.39 9.49
CA ILE A 245 -9.72 -19.78 10.49
C ILE A 245 -8.57 -18.77 10.47
N LEU A 246 -8.10 -18.38 9.28
CA LEU A 246 -7.04 -17.37 9.14
C LEU A 246 -7.47 -15.99 9.64
N GLU A 247 -8.74 -15.63 9.48
CA GLU A 247 -9.31 -14.40 10.03
C GLU A 247 -9.25 -14.41 11.57
N GLN A 248 -9.67 -15.51 12.21
CA GLN A 248 -9.61 -15.67 13.67
C GLN A 248 -8.17 -15.70 14.21
N GLU A 249 -7.26 -16.42 13.55
CA GLU A 249 -5.83 -16.41 13.90
C GLU A 249 -5.27 -14.98 13.85
N GLN A 250 -5.64 -14.20 12.83
CA GLN A 250 -5.19 -12.82 12.68
C GLN A 250 -5.74 -11.89 13.76
N GLU A 251 -6.99 -12.08 14.21
CA GLU A 251 -7.56 -11.34 15.34
C GLU A 251 -6.83 -11.61 16.65
N ASN A 252 -6.54 -12.89 16.93
CA ASN A 252 -5.85 -13.28 18.15
C ASN A 252 -4.42 -12.74 18.19
N ILE A 253 -3.70 -12.80 17.06
CA ILE A 253 -2.35 -12.22 16.93
C ILE A 253 -2.38 -10.71 17.20
N GLN A 254 -3.38 -9.99 16.65
CA GLN A 254 -3.49 -8.54 16.87
C GLN A 254 -3.75 -8.21 18.34
N LYS A 255 -4.69 -8.91 19.00
CA LYS A 255 -4.98 -8.69 20.42
C LYS A 255 -3.76 -8.95 21.30
N GLN A 256 -3.03 -10.04 21.05
CA GLN A 256 -1.83 -10.35 21.82
C GLN A 256 -0.74 -9.29 21.63
N ASP A 257 -0.49 -8.88 20.38
CA ASP A 257 0.51 -7.86 20.06
C ASP A 257 0.19 -6.49 20.68
N GLU A 258 -1.10 -6.13 20.77
CA GLU A 258 -1.55 -4.93 21.50
C GLU A 258 -1.22 -5.01 22.99
N ILE A 259 -1.52 -6.14 23.64
CA ILE A 259 -1.23 -6.37 25.07
C ILE A 259 0.28 -6.31 25.34
N ASP A 260 1.07 -7.01 24.53
CA ASP A 260 2.52 -7.07 24.68
C ASP A 260 3.16 -5.69 24.49
N THR A 261 2.66 -4.92 23.52
CA THR A 261 3.15 -3.56 23.25
C THR A 261 2.76 -2.58 24.35
N TYR A 262 1.53 -2.68 24.87
CA TYR A 262 1.09 -1.87 26.02
C TYR A 262 1.96 -2.12 27.25
N ASN A 263 2.20 -3.39 27.59
CA ASN A 263 3.03 -3.76 28.74
C ASN A 263 4.48 -3.25 28.63
N LYS A 264 5.04 -3.18 27.41
CA LYS A 264 6.39 -2.65 27.17
C LYS A 264 6.48 -1.12 27.21
N THR A 265 5.39 -0.42 26.95
CA THR A 265 5.40 1.04 26.75
C THR A 265 4.82 1.84 27.91
N LYS A 266 3.99 1.23 28.76
CA LYS A 266 3.31 1.92 29.88
C LYS A 266 4.27 2.57 30.88
N ASP A 267 5.42 1.94 31.15
CA ASP A 267 6.36 2.37 32.20
C ASP A 267 7.41 3.37 31.69
N LEU A 268 7.38 3.70 30.39
CA LEU A 268 8.29 4.67 29.80
C LEU A 268 7.91 6.11 30.16
N PRO A 269 8.86 7.06 30.12
CA PRO A 269 8.55 8.48 30.34
C PRO A 269 7.62 9.02 29.27
N GLU A 270 6.73 9.94 29.65
CA GLU A 270 5.83 10.61 28.72
C GLU A 270 6.59 11.64 27.87
N LEU A 271 6.14 11.84 26.62
CA LEU A 271 6.73 12.83 25.72
C LEU A 271 6.34 14.25 26.15
N LYS A 272 7.35 15.11 26.39
CA LYS A 272 7.14 16.53 26.65
C LYS A 272 6.83 17.28 25.36
N GLY A 273 5.73 18.04 25.35
CA GLY A 273 5.32 18.91 24.22
C GLY A 273 4.08 18.41 23.45
N PRO A 274 3.70 19.12 22.36
CA PRO A 274 2.47 18.80 21.64
C PRO A 274 2.61 17.52 20.81
N LYS A 275 1.95 16.45 21.28
CA LYS A 275 1.95 15.10 20.70
C LYS A 275 1.55 15.04 19.22
N LYS A 276 0.74 16.01 18.76
CA LYS A 276 0.32 16.09 17.35
C LYS A 276 1.48 16.31 16.38
N ILE A 277 2.58 16.92 16.82
CA ILE A 277 3.76 17.17 15.99
C ILE A 277 4.42 15.87 15.53
N ILE A 278 4.23 14.76 16.26
CA ILE A 278 4.76 13.43 15.89
C ILE A 278 4.41 13.08 14.43
N TYR A 279 3.19 13.41 13.98
CA TYR A 279 2.70 13.07 12.65
C TYR A 279 2.87 14.17 11.61
N PHE A 280 3.56 15.27 11.92
CA PHE A 280 3.86 16.30 10.95
C PHE A 280 5.12 15.91 10.15
N PRO A 281 5.00 15.55 8.86
CA PRO A 281 6.12 15.00 8.11
C PRO A 281 7.28 15.99 8.04
N ILE A 282 8.50 15.47 7.92
CA ILE A 282 9.77 16.24 7.88
C ILE A 282 10.11 16.85 9.23
N ILE A 283 9.19 17.58 9.87
CA ILE A 283 9.40 18.11 11.21
C ILE A 283 9.66 16.96 12.18
N ASN A 284 8.87 15.89 12.13
CA ASN A 284 9.03 14.74 13.01
C ASN A 284 10.38 13.99 12.91
N LEU A 285 11.24 14.31 11.95
CA LEU A 285 12.59 13.74 11.87
C LEU A 285 13.45 14.07 13.10
N PHE A 286 13.17 15.17 13.82
CA PHE A 286 13.89 15.48 15.06
C PHE A 286 13.67 14.41 16.15
N PHE A 287 12.56 13.66 16.11
CA PHE A 287 12.28 12.60 17.08
C PHE A 287 13.21 11.39 16.94
N ILE A 288 14.02 11.31 15.88
CA ILE A 288 15.08 10.30 15.75
C ILE A 288 16.09 10.42 16.91
N PHE A 289 16.28 11.62 17.45
CA PHE A 289 17.24 11.90 18.53
C PHE A 289 16.64 11.79 19.93
N PHE A 290 15.34 11.51 20.05
CA PHE A 290 14.66 11.43 21.35
C PHE A 290 14.86 10.05 21.99
N LYS A 291 14.99 10.02 23.32
CA LYS A 291 15.01 8.79 24.11
C LYS A 291 13.66 8.06 24.03
N GLU A 292 13.67 6.76 24.31
CA GLU A 292 12.46 5.95 24.37
C GLU A 292 11.44 6.56 25.34
N ASN A 293 10.20 6.61 24.88
CA ASN A 293 9.08 7.23 25.57
C ASN A 293 7.81 6.44 25.23
N GLN A 294 6.73 6.71 25.95
CA GLN A 294 5.45 6.02 25.73
C GLN A 294 5.01 6.06 24.25
N TYR A 295 5.25 7.17 23.55
CA TYR A 295 4.82 7.40 22.16
C TYR A 295 5.76 6.81 21.10
N GLN A 296 6.72 5.95 21.46
CA GLN A 296 7.71 5.42 20.53
C GLN A 296 7.09 4.71 19.32
N ILE A 297 5.96 4.01 19.48
CA ILE A 297 5.26 3.37 18.35
C ILE A 297 4.70 4.40 17.37
N HIS A 298 4.10 5.48 17.87
CA HIS A 298 3.63 6.59 17.03
C HIS A 298 4.79 7.29 16.31
N ILE A 299 5.91 7.51 17.01
CA ILE A 299 7.13 8.07 16.40
C ILE A 299 7.62 7.18 15.27
N ARG A 300 7.70 5.86 15.47
CA ARG A 300 8.09 4.89 14.42
C ARG A 300 7.16 4.96 13.22
N ASN A 301 5.84 4.93 13.45
CA ASN A 301 4.84 5.08 12.37
C ASN A 301 5.09 6.35 11.56
N ALA A 302 5.28 7.49 12.24
CA ALA A 302 5.39 8.79 11.59
C ALA A 302 6.73 9.01 10.85
N LEU A 303 7.82 8.47 11.39
CA LEU A 303 9.11 8.44 10.70
C LEU A 303 9.03 7.59 9.43
N THR A 304 8.34 6.45 9.46
CA THR A 304 8.12 5.62 8.27
C THR A 304 7.29 6.34 7.23
N ILE A 305 6.22 7.05 7.61
CA ILE A 305 5.44 7.89 6.70
C ILE A 305 6.35 8.94 6.04
N SER A 306 7.21 9.61 6.81
CA SER A 306 8.07 10.68 6.30
C SER A 306 9.13 10.14 5.36
N PHE A 307 9.70 8.98 5.67
CA PHE A 307 10.63 8.27 4.78
C PHE A 307 9.98 7.88 3.45
N LEU A 308 8.78 7.29 3.48
CA LEU A 308 8.02 6.96 2.27
C LEU A 308 7.67 8.20 1.45
N MET A 309 7.35 9.31 2.12
CA MET A 309 7.08 10.58 1.45
C MET A 309 8.33 11.14 0.76
N ILE A 310 9.50 11.08 1.40
CA ILE A 310 10.79 11.47 0.80
C ILE A 310 11.08 10.62 -0.44
N ILE A 311 10.92 9.30 -0.36
CA ILE A 311 11.07 8.41 -1.53
C ILE A 311 10.12 8.81 -2.65
N THR A 312 8.85 9.08 -2.32
CA THR A 312 7.85 9.48 -3.32
C THR A 312 8.25 10.79 -4.00
N ILE A 313 8.74 11.78 -3.23
CA ILE A 313 9.25 13.04 -3.77
C ILE A 313 10.43 12.80 -4.72
N ILE A 314 11.36 11.92 -4.37
CA ILE A 314 12.48 11.54 -5.25
C ILE A 314 11.94 10.93 -6.56
N LEU A 315 10.99 9.99 -6.48
CA LEU A 315 10.38 9.37 -7.67
C LEU A 315 9.63 10.37 -8.55
N ILE A 316 9.02 11.40 -7.94
CA ILE A 316 8.39 12.52 -8.66
C ILE A 316 9.44 13.35 -9.41
N VAL A 317 10.59 13.64 -8.80
CA VAL A 317 11.69 14.38 -9.44
C VAL A 317 12.22 13.61 -10.66
N PHE A 318 12.28 12.29 -10.59
CA PHE A 318 12.65 11.42 -11.72
C PHE A 318 11.51 11.17 -12.72
N GLY A 319 10.32 11.75 -12.53
CA GLY A 319 9.18 11.62 -13.43
C GLY A 319 8.52 10.24 -13.45
N ILE A 320 8.85 9.35 -12.51
CA ILE A 320 8.31 7.98 -12.43
C ILE A 320 6.86 8.00 -11.92
N ILE A 321 6.55 8.92 -11.02
CA ILE A 321 5.24 9.05 -10.37
C ILE A 321 4.73 10.49 -10.49
N GLY A 322 3.43 10.67 -10.71
CA GLY A 322 2.80 11.99 -10.71
C GLY A 322 2.73 12.64 -9.33
N LYS A 323 2.85 13.97 -9.28
CA LYS A 323 2.81 14.80 -8.06
C LYS A 323 1.56 14.55 -7.19
N ASN A 324 0.45 14.19 -7.84
CA ASN A 324 -0.85 13.99 -7.19
C ASN A 324 -0.86 12.81 -6.20
N THR A 325 0.09 11.87 -6.30
CA THR A 325 0.19 10.72 -5.38
C THR A 325 0.51 11.12 -3.93
N LEU A 326 1.06 12.32 -3.72
CA LEU A 326 1.33 12.84 -2.37
C LEU A 326 0.06 12.95 -1.51
N ILE A 327 -1.13 13.07 -2.12
CA ILE A 327 -2.41 13.12 -1.39
C ILE A 327 -2.64 11.88 -0.53
N LEU A 328 -2.08 10.73 -0.91
CA LEU A 328 -2.26 9.46 -0.19
C LEU A 328 -1.64 9.51 1.22
N PHE A 329 -0.64 10.36 1.46
CA PHE A 329 0.00 10.49 2.77
C PHE A 329 -0.88 11.18 3.81
N LEU A 330 -1.87 11.97 3.40
CA LEU A 330 -2.85 12.55 4.33
C LEU A 330 -3.61 11.47 5.10
N PHE A 331 -3.84 10.31 4.47
CA PHE A 331 -4.59 9.22 5.07
C PHE A 331 -3.90 8.65 6.33
N PRO A 332 -2.66 8.11 6.28
CA PRO A 332 -1.98 7.62 7.47
C PRO A 332 -1.63 8.73 8.47
N ILE A 333 -1.44 9.98 8.03
CA ILE A 333 -1.21 11.13 8.93
C ILE A 333 -2.45 11.42 9.79
N CYS A 334 -3.61 11.67 9.16
CA CYS A 334 -4.84 11.99 9.87
C CYS A 334 -5.27 10.84 10.79
N TYR A 335 -5.15 9.61 10.31
CA TYR A 335 -5.46 8.41 11.08
C TYR A 335 -4.50 8.19 12.27
N GLY A 336 -3.21 8.51 12.08
CA GLY A 336 -2.20 8.50 13.14
C GLY A 336 -2.48 9.53 14.23
N ILE A 337 -2.77 10.78 13.84
CA ILE A 337 -3.17 11.86 14.76
C ILE A 337 -4.41 11.44 15.56
N GLY A 338 -5.40 10.86 14.87
CA GLY A 338 -6.64 10.41 15.51
C GLY A 338 -6.41 9.34 16.56
N ASN A 339 -5.42 8.46 16.40
CA ASN A 339 -5.12 7.37 17.33
C ASN A 339 -4.05 7.68 18.38
N LEU A 340 -3.57 8.93 18.50
CA LEU A 340 -2.58 9.32 19.52
C LEU A 340 -2.99 9.01 20.97
N GLY A 341 -4.30 8.86 21.25
CA GLY A 341 -4.76 8.44 22.57
C GLY A 341 -4.41 6.98 22.91
N LYS A 342 -4.13 6.15 21.90
CA LYS A 342 -3.78 4.73 22.05
C LYS A 342 -2.28 4.55 21.88
N ILE A 343 -1.55 4.64 22.98
CA ILE A 343 -0.06 4.64 23.01
C ILE A 343 0.56 3.45 22.23
N TYR A 344 -0.09 2.29 22.25
CA TYR A 344 0.35 1.05 21.61
C TYR A 344 -0.07 0.93 20.13
N TYR A 345 -0.66 1.96 19.53
CA TYR A 345 -1.31 1.83 18.22
C TYR A 345 -0.32 1.75 17.06
N LYS A 346 -0.27 0.58 16.43
CA LYS A 346 0.47 0.33 15.19
C LYS A 346 -0.44 0.58 14.00
N ILE A 347 -0.14 1.60 13.18
CA ILE A 347 -0.89 1.81 11.94
C ILE A 347 -0.61 0.59 11.04
N PRO A 348 -1.62 -0.20 10.65
CA PRO A 348 -1.36 -1.38 9.83
C PRO A 348 -0.75 -0.98 8.47
N LEU A 349 0.04 -1.86 7.86
CA LEU A 349 0.86 -1.59 6.67
C LEU A 349 2.04 -0.64 6.93
N ILE A 350 1.83 0.53 7.55
CA ILE A 350 2.92 1.46 7.88
C ILE A 350 3.91 0.82 8.87
N TYR A 351 3.42 0.23 9.95
CA TYR A 351 4.28 -0.44 10.93
C TYR A 351 4.90 -1.73 10.38
N ASP A 352 4.22 -2.42 9.45
CA ASP A 352 4.79 -3.60 8.79
C ASP A 352 5.95 -3.19 7.86
N ILE A 353 5.80 -2.08 7.12
CA ILE A 353 6.87 -1.47 6.33
C ILE A 353 8.05 -1.10 7.23
N TYR A 354 7.80 -0.51 8.40
CA TYR A 354 8.83 -0.24 9.39
C TYR A 354 9.60 -1.52 9.78
N LEU A 355 8.88 -2.60 10.13
CA LEU A 355 9.51 -3.87 10.50
C LEU A 355 10.32 -4.46 9.35
N MET A 356 9.82 -4.38 8.12
CA MET A 356 10.52 -4.83 6.92
C MET A 356 11.82 -4.04 6.71
N PHE A 357 11.77 -2.70 6.79
CA PHE A 357 12.96 -1.86 6.69
C PHE A 357 13.97 -2.13 7.80
N ASN A 358 13.51 -2.31 9.05
CA ASN A 358 14.41 -2.64 10.15
C ASN A 358 15.06 -4.03 9.98
N GLY A 359 14.30 -5.00 9.45
CA GLY A 359 14.82 -6.30 9.04
C GLY A 359 15.88 -6.18 7.94
N PHE A 360 15.62 -5.36 6.93
CA PHE A 360 16.57 -5.10 5.84
C PHE A 360 17.84 -4.39 6.35
N ILE A 361 17.72 -3.37 7.19
CA ILE A 361 18.86 -2.67 7.80
C ILE A 361 19.68 -3.62 8.68
N SER A 362 19.03 -4.46 9.49
CA SER A 362 19.74 -5.44 10.34
C SER A 362 20.44 -6.52 9.51
N PHE A 363 19.83 -6.98 8.41
CA PHE A 363 20.47 -7.85 7.42
C PHE A 363 21.71 -7.19 6.78
N PHE A 364 21.61 -5.92 6.36
CA PHE A 364 22.74 -5.17 5.82
C PHE A 364 23.84 -4.92 6.86
N LYS A 365 23.49 -4.65 8.13
CA LYS A 365 24.47 -4.52 9.21
C LYS A 365 25.19 -5.84 9.46
N ARG A 366 24.48 -6.97 9.46
CA ARG A 366 25.05 -8.31 9.61
C ARG A 366 25.94 -8.66 8.42
N SER A 367 25.49 -8.40 7.20
CA SER A 367 26.27 -8.55 5.97
C SER A 367 27.52 -7.67 5.96
N LYS A 368 27.42 -6.39 6.36
CA LYS A 368 28.57 -5.48 6.49
C LYS A 368 29.56 -5.96 7.54
N LYS A 369 29.07 -6.51 8.66
CA LYS A 369 29.90 -7.14 9.70
C LYS A 369 30.64 -8.36 9.12
N THR A 370 29.94 -9.26 8.44
CA THR A 370 30.54 -10.43 7.77
C THR A 370 31.52 -10.05 6.66
N ILE A 371 31.24 -9.01 5.87
CA ILE A 371 32.15 -8.49 4.84
C ILE A 371 33.38 -7.85 5.49
N SER A 372 33.21 -7.15 6.63
CA SER A 372 34.34 -6.58 7.37
C SER A 372 35.21 -7.65 8.03
N GLU A 373 34.60 -8.73 8.52
CA GLU A 373 35.29 -9.89 9.08
C GLU A 373 36.05 -10.65 7.98
N LYS A 374 35.42 -10.92 6.83
CA LYS A 374 36.09 -11.51 5.66
C LYS A 374 37.20 -10.63 5.10
N ARG A 375 37.06 -9.30 5.09
CA ARG A 375 38.14 -8.38 4.68
C ARG A 375 39.30 -8.37 5.68
N LYS A 376 39.04 -8.58 6.98
CA LYS A 376 40.09 -8.75 7.98
C LYS A 376 40.81 -10.09 7.82
N GLU A 377 40.06 -11.18 7.61
CA GLU A 377 40.64 -12.50 7.30
C GLU A 377 41.50 -12.48 6.04
N VAL A 378 41.02 -11.85 4.95
CA VAL A 378 41.78 -11.70 3.69
C VAL A 378 43.03 -10.82 3.87
N LYS A 379 42.96 -9.77 4.69
CA LYS A 379 44.15 -8.97 5.04
C LYS A 379 45.14 -9.77 5.88
N GLU A 380 44.68 -10.57 6.83
CA GLU A 380 45.55 -11.44 7.65
C GLU A 380 46.16 -12.58 6.82
N THR A 381 45.44 -13.14 5.86
CA THR A 381 45.99 -14.16 4.94
C THR A 381 46.98 -13.55 3.96
N ASN A 382 46.68 -12.39 3.36
CA ASN A 382 47.62 -11.69 2.49
C ASN A 382 48.88 -11.26 3.24
N PHE A 383 48.75 -10.78 4.49
CA PHE A 383 49.91 -10.44 5.32
C PHE A 383 50.76 -11.69 5.61
N LYS A 384 50.15 -12.84 5.94
CA LYS A 384 50.88 -14.11 6.11
C LYS A 384 51.55 -14.61 4.83
N ILE A 385 50.96 -14.38 3.66
CA ILE A 385 51.53 -14.75 2.37
C ILE A 385 52.71 -13.82 2.02
N GLU A 386 52.58 -12.51 2.22
CA GLU A 386 53.69 -11.55 2.06
C GLU A 386 54.84 -11.84 3.03
N THR A 387 54.54 -12.22 4.27
CA THR A 387 55.60 -12.57 5.25
C THR A 387 56.35 -13.82 4.80
N LYS A 388 55.65 -14.87 4.35
CA LYS A 388 56.27 -16.09 3.83
C LYS A 388 57.06 -15.87 2.53
N ALA A 389 56.52 -15.08 1.60
CA ALA A 389 57.23 -14.74 0.37
C ALA A 389 58.49 -13.91 0.65
N SER A 390 58.46 -13.01 1.65
CA SER A 390 59.64 -12.25 2.06
C SER A 390 60.69 -13.09 2.80
N GLU A 391 60.27 -14.13 3.53
CA GLU A 391 61.17 -15.11 4.15
C GLU A 391 61.80 -16.02 3.08
N GLU A 392 61.03 -16.50 2.09
CA GLU A 392 61.55 -17.30 0.98
C GLU A 392 62.51 -16.50 0.09
N GLU A 393 62.20 -15.25 -0.26
CA GLU A 393 63.08 -14.38 -1.06
C GLU A 393 64.39 -14.05 -0.32
N ASN A 394 64.33 -13.85 1.00
CA ASN A 394 65.53 -13.65 1.82
C ASN A 394 66.37 -14.94 1.92
N THR A 395 65.75 -16.11 1.95
CA THR A 395 66.47 -17.40 2.00
C THR A 395 67.11 -17.73 0.64
N GLU A 396 66.44 -17.42 -0.47
CA GLU A 396 67.00 -17.55 -1.82
C GLU A 396 68.17 -16.58 -2.04
N LYS A 397 68.03 -15.29 -1.70
CA LYS A 397 69.14 -14.32 -1.75
C LYS A 397 70.34 -14.75 -0.90
N HIS A 398 70.11 -15.32 0.28
CA HIS A 398 71.21 -15.78 1.14
C HIS A 398 71.94 -17.01 0.58
N THR A 399 71.22 -17.87 -0.15
CA THR A 399 71.76 -19.07 -0.81
C THR A 399 72.50 -18.72 -2.10
N GLU A 400 71.97 -17.78 -2.87
CA GLU A 400 72.57 -17.25 -4.09
C GLU A 400 73.86 -16.48 -3.78
N THR A 401 73.86 -15.67 -2.71
CA THR A 401 75.07 -14.96 -2.25
C THR A 401 76.15 -15.91 -1.75
N ARG A 402 75.78 -17.01 -1.06
CA ARG A 402 76.71 -18.08 -0.66
C ARG A 402 77.31 -18.82 -1.86
N ASN A 403 76.50 -19.13 -2.87
CA ASN A 403 76.96 -19.80 -4.09
C ASN A 403 77.88 -18.90 -4.92
N ILE A 404 77.57 -17.60 -5.04
CA ILE A 404 78.42 -16.62 -5.73
C ILE A 404 79.76 -16.42 -5.01
N GLN A 405 79.78 -16.41 -3.66
CA GLN A 405 81.02 -16.33 -2.90
C GLN A 405 81.87 -17.60 -3.03
N LYS A 406 81.24 -18.79 -3.10
CA LYS A 406 81.94 -20.06 -3.34
C LYS A 406 82.55 -20.11 -4.74
N ILE A 407 81.80 -19.71 -5.77
CA ILE A 407 82.28 -19.63 -7.16
C ILE A 407 83.41 -18.60 -7.32
N LYS A 408 83.36 -17.46 -6.62
CA LYS A 408 84.46 -16.48 -6.63
C LYS A 408 85.72 -17.00 -5.93
N LYS A 409 85.58 -17.80 -4.86
CA LYS A 409 86.71 -18.43 -4.18
C LYS A 409 87.38 -19.50 -5.04
N ASP A 410 86.58 -20.35 -5.71
CA ASP A 410 87.08 -21.41 -6.59
C ASP A 410 87.72 -20.86 -7.88
N LYS A 411 87.23 -19.72 -8.41
CA LYS A 411 87.87 -19.02 -9.53
C LYS A 411 89.19 -18.34 -9.15
N LYS A 412 89.32 -17.86 -7.91
CA LYS A 412 90.55 -17.20 -7.43
C LYS A 412 91.67 -18.22 -7.21
N ILE A 413 91.35 -19.40 -6.66
CA ILE A 413 92.31 -20.51 -6.49
C ILE A 413 92.82 -21.00 -7.86
N LYS A 414 91.92 -21.17 -8.86
CA LYS A 414 92.33 -21.56 -10.22
C LYS A 414 93.13 -20.50 -10.99
N GLN A 415 93.01 -19.22 -10.63
CA GLN A 415 93.84 -18.17 -11.22
C GLN A 415 95.23 -18.11 -10.57
N GLU A 416 95.33 -18.37 -9.28
CA GLU A 416 96.62 -18.43 -8.57
C GLU A 416 97.43 -19.67 -9.02
N GLU A 417 96.81 -20.85 -9.21
CA GLU A 417 97.50 -22.04 -9.75
C GLU A 417 98.00 -21.84 -11.21
N ASN A 418 97.20 -21.20 -12.08
CA ASN A 418 97.62 -20.91 -13.45
C ASN A 418 98.72 -19.83 -13.55
N LEU A 419 98.85 -18.95 -12.55
CA LEU A 419 99.86 -17.90 -12.54
C LEU A 419 101.22 -18.42 -12.05
N GLU A 420 101.23 -19.43 -11.16
CA GLU A 420 102.47 -20.13 -10.77
C GLU A 420 103.03 -20.96 -11.92
N GLU A 421 102.18 -21.71 -12.65
CA GLU A 421 102.60 -22.55 -13.79
C GLU A 421 103.17 -21.73 -14.97
N ILE A 422 102.66 -20.52 -15.20
CA ILE A 422 103.14 -19.63 -16.25
C ILE A 422 104.44 -18.92 -15.83
N SER A 423 104.72 -18.75 -14.53
CA SER A 423 105.95 -18.11 -14.06
C SER A 423 107.18 -19.02 -14.19
N THR A 424 107.03 -20.32 -13.94
CA THR A 424 108.11 -21.31 -14.11
C THR A 424 108.43 -21.56 -15.57
N GLU A 425 107.44 -21.55 -16.47
CA GLU A 425 107.68 -21.79 -17.91
C GLU A 425 108.32 -20.59 -18.64
N VAL A 426 108.29 -19.39 -18.04
CA VAL A 426 108.92 -18.17 -18.57
C VAL A 426 110.35 -17.99 -18.04
N GLU A 427 110.67 -18.46 -16.83
CA GLU A 427 112.05 -18.45 -16.32
C GLU A 427 112.96 -19.42 -17.11
N ASP A 428 112.49 -20.62 -17.46
CA ASP A 428 113.28 -21.60 -18.23
C ASP A 428 113.58 -21.15 -19.68
N LYS A 429 112.73 -20.29 -20.28
CA LYS A 429 112.91 -19.81 -21.67
C LYS A 429 113.73 -18.52 -21.80
N ILE A 430 114.04 -17.86 -20.68
CA ILE A 430 114.91 -16.66 -20.67
C ILE A 430 116.38 -17.04 -20.46
N GLU A 431 116.68 -18.18 -19.81
CA GLU A 431 118.05 -18.67 -19.63
C GLU A 431 118.64 -19.32 -20.91
N GLU A 432 117.82 -19.92 -21.77
CA GLU A 432 118.31 -20.59 -22.99
C GLU A 432 118.65 -19.62 -24.15
N LYS A 433 118.22 -18.35 -24.06
CA LYS A 433 118.63 -17.31 -25.03
C LYS A 433 119.89 -16.55 -24.62
N SER A 434 120.48 -16.82 -23.45
CA SER A 434 121.78 -16.29 -23.05
C SER A 434 122.99 -17.14 -23.45
N GLU A 435 122.82 -18.34 -24.03
CA GLU A 435 123.93 -19.26 -24.35
C GLU A 435 124.13 -19.61 -25.83
N ILE A 436 123.56 -18.82 -26.75
CA ILE A 436 124.02 -18.76 -28.16
C ILE A 436 124.37 -17.30 -28.52
N GLU A 437 125.08 -16.65 -27.60
CA GLU A 437 126.38 -16.03 -27.86
C GLU A 437 127.41 -16.75 -26.94
N LYS A 438 127.62 -18.05 -27.15
CA LYS A 438 128.92 -18.68 -27.49
C LYS A 438 128.97 -20.16 -27.19
#